data_AF-A0A742DUG0-F1
#
_entry.id   AF-A0A742DUG0-F1
#
_cell.length_a   1.000
_cell.length_b   1.000
_cell.length_c   1.000
_cell.angle_alpha   90.00
_cell.angle_beta   90.00
_cell.angle_gamma   90.00
#
_symmetry.space_group_name_H-M   'P 1'
#
loop_
_entity.id
_entity.type
_entity.pdbx_description
1 polymer ?
#
loop_
_entity_poly.entity_id
_entity_poly.type
_entity_poly.pdbx_seq_one_letter_code
_entity_poly.pdbx_strand_id
1 'polypeptide(L)'
;MTTITKERIELFVKSPLENGLTRGEQMELARIALAALEENEFIPKNLDKALGVVGVALPESKEEFNFQIERWIQRLIDRVIRYADEFKEQPTPVVPDERAAFNAWNNEDNLPIAGVGAKNAAWLAWQARASLCGNSALNVPPERPADSSNGDDIEAWFDEGWNACRAAMLNGGKS
;
A
#
# COMPACT_ATOMS: atom_id res chain seq x y z
N MET A 1 -16.17 -13.23 -54.61
CA MET A 1 -16.59 -13.72 -53.29
C MET A 1 -17.82 -12.92 -52.87
N THR A 2 -18.90 -13.59 -52.50
CA THR A 2 -20.08 -12.95 -51.91
C THR A 2 -19.99 -13.13 -50.39
N THR A 3 -19.99 -12.03 -49.64
CA THR A 3 -19.97 -12.03 -48.18
C THR A 3 -21.39 -12.29 -47.67
N ILE A 4 -21.57 -13.30 -46.82
CA ILE A 4 -22.88 -13.57 -46.20
C ILE A 4 -23.19 -12.46 -45.19
N THR A 5 -24.37 -11.84 -45.28
CA THR A 5 -24.79 -10.75 -44.38
C THR A 5 -25.78 -11.26 -43.33
N LYS A 6 -25.95 -10.49 -42.25
CA LYS A 6 -26.89 -10.79 -41.17
C LYS A 6 -28.33 -10.86 -41.68
N GLU A 7 -28.74 -9.90 -42.51
CA GLU A 7 -30.08 -9.80 -43.08
C GLU A 7 -30.40 -11.03 -43.95
N ARG A 8 -29.39 -11.55 -44.66
CA ARG A 8 -29.51 -12.76 -45.48
C ARG A 8 -29.77 -14.00 -44.63
N ILE A 9 -29.07 -14.13 -43.50
CA ILE A 9 -29.25 -15.21 -42.54
C ILE A 9 -30.63 -15.12 -41.88
N GLU A 10 -31.08 -13.91 -41.51
CA GLU A 10 -32.41 -13.70 -40.94
C GLU A 10 -33.54 -14.08 -41.91
N LEU A 11 -33.40 -13.77 -43.20
CA LEU A 11 -34.36 -14.18 -44.23
C LEU A 11 -34.41 -15.70 -44.41
N PHE A 12 -33.25 -16.37 -44.37
CA PHE A 12 -33.17 -17.82 -44.40
C PHE A 12 -33.85 -18.46 -43.17
N VAL A 13 -33.66 -17.91 -41.97
CA VAL A 13 -34.29 -18.41 -40.74
C VAL A 13 -35.81 -18.21 -40.77
N LYS A 14 -36.31 -17.09 -41.30
CA LYS A 14 -37.75 -16.80 -41.39
C LYS A 14 -38.49 -17.69 -42.39
N SER A 15 -37.90 -17.95 -43.56
CA SER A 15 -38.49 -18.81 -44.60
C SER A 15 -37.42 -19.64 -45.32
N PRO A 16 -36.98 -20.77 -44.76
CA PRO A 16 -35.82 -21.53 -45.25
C PRO A 16 -36.03 -22.21 -46.61
N LEU A 17 -37.28 -22.54 -46.95
CA LEU A 17 -37.64 -23.16 -48.23
C LEU A 17 -37.59 -22.17 -49.39
N GLU A 18 -37.92 -20.90 -49.12
CA GLU A 18 -37.97 -19.84 -50.14
C GLU A 18 -36.64 -19.08 -50.24
N ASN A 19 -35.91 -18.96 -49.12
CA ASN A 19 -34.70 -18.16 -49.01
C ASN A 19 -33.43 -19.00 -48.82
N GLY A 20 -33.36 -20.17 -49.47
CA GLY A 20 -32.24 -21.10 -49.35
C GLY A 20 -30.86 -20.44 -49.56
N LEU A 21 -29.88 -20.88 -48.78
CA LEU A 21 -28.49 -20.42 -48.90
C LEU A 21 -27.79 -21.11 -50.06
N THR A 22 -27.05 -20.34 -50.85
CA THR A 22 -26.14 -20.85 -51.88
C THR A 22 -24.98 -21.62 -51.24
N ARG A 23 -24.33 -22.50 -52.02
CA ARG A 23 -23.14 -23.24 -51.55
C ARG A 23 -22.03 -22.31 -51.02
N GLY A 24 -21.85 -21.14 -51.64
CA GLY A 24 -20.88 -20.14 -51.20
C GLY A 24 -21.23 -19.56 -49.82
N GLU A 25 -22.49 -19.20 -49.62
CA GLU A 25 -23.01 -18.71 -48.34
C GLU A 25 -22.92 -19.78 -47.24
N GLN A 26 -23.23 -21.04 -47.56
CA GLN A 26 -23.11 -22.15 -46.61
C GLN A 26 -21.66 -22.36 -46.17
N MET A 27 -20.70 -22.31 -47.10
CA MET A 27 -19.28 -22.42 -46.78
C MET A 27 -18.80 -21.27 -45.90
N GLU A 28 -19.28 -20.06 -46.15
CA GLU A 28 -18.90 -18.89 -45.36
C GLU A 28 -19.51 -18.92 -43.96
N LEU A 29 -20.79 -19.31 -43.84
CA LEU A 29 -21.44 -19.52 -42.55
C LEU A 29 -20.73 -20.61 -41.74
N ALA A 30 -20.29 -21.71 -42.39
CA ALA A 30 -19.55 -22.77 -41.74
C ALA A 30 -18.18 -22.30 -41.22
N ARG A 31 -17.46 -21.44 -41.96
CA ARG A 31 -16.20 -20.84 -41.50
C ARG A 31 -16.40 -19.90 -40.32
N ILE A 32 -17.42 -19.03 -40.39
CA ILE A 32 -17.77 -18.12 -39.29
C ILE A 32 -18.17 -18.92 -38.05
N ALA A 33 -18.96 -19.98 -38.21
CA ALA A 33 -19.34 -20.86 -37.10
C ALA A 33 -18.11 -21.57 -36.50
N LEU A 34 -17.17 -22.04 -37.33
CA LEU A 34 -15.92 -22.63 -36.86
C LEU A 34 -15.08 -21.62 -36.06
N ALA A 35 -14.91 -20.40 -36.60
CA ALA A 35 -14.20 -19.33 -35.92
C ALA A 35 -14.88 -18.93 -34.60
N ALA A 36 -16.21 -18.88 -34.54
CA ALA A 36 -16.95 -18.58 -33.31
C ALA A 36 -16.82 -19.68 -32.24
N LEU A 37 -16.59 -20.94 -32.65
CA LEU A 37 -16.27 -22.03 -31.73
C LEU A 37 -14.83 -21.94 -31.21
N GLU A 38 -13.91 -21.41 -32.02
CA GLU A 38 -12.52 -21.13 -31.64
C GLU A 38 -12.39 -19.86 -30.78
N GLU A 39 -13.25 -18.86 -30.99
CA GLU A 39 -13.33 -17.59 -30.24
C GLU A 39 -13.98 -17.74 -28.86
N ASN A 40 -13.95 -18.95 -28.30
CA ASN A 40 -14.28 -19.22 -26.92
C ASN A 40 -13.02 -19.00 -26.06
N GLU A 41 -12.42 -17.81 -26.16
CA GLU A 41 -11.44 -17.33 -25.17
C GLU A 41 -12.24 -17.07 -23.89
N PHE A 42 -12.53 -18.17 -23.20
CA PHE A 42 -13.39 -18.27 -22.05
C PHE A 42 -12.89 -17.38 -20.89
N ILE A 43 -11.62 -16.97 -20.95
CA ILE A 43 -10.89 -16.27 -19.91
C ILE A 43 -10.83 -14.77 -20.25
N PRO A 44 -11.53 -13.89 -19.49
CA PRO A 44 -11.34 -12.45 -19.59
C PRO A 44 -9.87 -12.05 -19.42
N LYS A 45 -9.43 -11.04 -20.17
CA LYS A 45 -8.07 -10.51 -20.07
C LYS A 45 -7.75 -10.10 -18.61
N ASN A 46 -6.60 -10.54 -18.11
CA ASN A 46 -6.13 -10.33 -16.73
C ASN A 46 -6.91 -11.10 -15.63
N LEU A 47 -7.73 -12.10 -15.98
CA LEU A 47 -8.40 -12.93 -14.97
C LEU A 47 -7.38 -13.62 -14.05
N ASP A 48 -6.28 -14.13 -14.60
CA ASP A 48 -5.16 -14.72 -13.87
C ASP A 48 -4.65 -13.82 -12.73
N LYS A 49 -4.46 -12.53 -13.03
CA LYS A 49 -4.01 -11.53 -12.05
C LYS A 49 -5.08 -11.27 -10.98
N ALA A 50 -6.34 -11.12 -11.40
CA ALA A 50 -7.45 -10.88 -10.47
C ALA A 50 -7.65 -12.06 -9.51
N LEU A 51 -7.53 -13.30 -10.00
CA LEU A 51 -7.63 -14.50 -9.18
C LEU A 51 -6.43 -14.70 -8.25
N GLY A 52 -5.23 -14.29 -8.69
CA GLY A 52 -4.06 -14.20 -7.82
C GLY A 52 -4.30 -13.33 -6.58
N VAL A 53 -5.04 -12.22 -6.73
CA VAL A 53 -5.43 -11.35 -5.60
C VAL A 53 -6.36 -12.07 -4.63
N VAL A 54 -7.30 -12.89 -5.07
CA VAL A 54 -8.21 -13.62 -4.17
C VAL A 54 -7.67 -15.00 -3.75
N GLY A 55 -6.46 -15.36 -4.18
CA GLY A 55 -5.82 -16.65 -3.87
C GLY A 55 -6.58 -17.82 -4.46
N VAL A 56 -7.04 -17.70 -5.70
CA VAL A 56 -7.80 -18.74 -6.40
C VAL A 56 -7.08 -19.15 -7.69
N ALA A 57 -7.09 -20.44 -7.99
CA ALA A 57 -6.59 -20.96 -9.26
C ALA A 57 -7.47 -20.56 -10.44
N LEU A 58 -6.88 -20.55 -11.63
CA LEU A 58 -7.59 -20.30 -12.88
C LEU A 58 -8.56 -21.47 -13.16
N PRO A 59 -9.83 -21.21 -13.49
CA PRO A 59 -10.79 -22.27 -13.82
C PRO A 59 -10.40 -22.99 -15.11
N GLU A 60 -10.68 -24.29 -15.15
CA GLU A 60 -10.45 -25.11 -16.34
C GLU A 60 -11.63 -25.06 -17.32
N SER A 61 -12.80 -24.57 -16.87
CA SER A 61 -14.03 -24.52 -17.67
C SER A 61 -14.93 -23.32 -17.36
N LYS A 62 -15.88 -23.07 -18.27
CA LYS A 62 -16.90 -22.02 -18.15
C LYS A 62 -17.87 -22.28 -17.02
N GLU A 63 -18.21 -23.54 -16.84
CA GLU A 63 -19.10 -24.03 -15.82
C GLU A 63 -18.45 -23.85 -14.43
N GLU A 64 -17.16 -24.16 -14.31
CA GLU A 64 -16.42 -23.94 -13.07
C GLU A 64 -16.27 -22.47 -12.73
N PHE A 65 -15.97 -21.62 -13.70
CA PHE A 65 -15.94 -20.17 -13.48
C PHE A 65 -17.29 -19.63 -13.00
N ASN A 66 -18.39 -20.01 -13.66
CA ASN A 66 -19.73 -19.57 -13.29
C ASN A 66 -20.11 -20.03 -11.88
N PHE A 67 -19.68 -21.23 -11.48
CA PHE A 67 -19.89 -21.74 -10.12
C PHE A 67 -19.04 -21.00 -9.08
N GLN A 68 -17.79 -20.66 -9.42
CA GLN A 68 -16.85 -20.07 -8.47
C GLN A 68 -17.00 -18.55 -8.31
N ILE A 69 -17.68 -17.87 -9.25
CA ILE A 69 -17.75 -16.40 -9.29
C ILE A 69 -18.33 -15.80 -8.02
N GLU A 70 -19.36 -16.43 -7.43
CA GLU A 70 -19.96 -15.99 -6.17
C GLU A 70 -18.96 -16.06 -5.01
N ARG A 71 -18.19 -17.15 -4.93
CA ARG A 71 -17.17 -17.35 -3.90
C ARG A 71 -16.01 -16.35 -4.05
N TRP A 72 -15.64 -16.01 -5.28
CA TRP A 72 -14.59 -15.02 -5.55
C TRP A 72 -15.02 -13.61 -5.17
N ILE A 73 -16.26 -13.22 -5.51
CA ILE A 73 -16.83 -11.93 -5.12
C ILE A 73 -16.80 -11.79 -3.60
N GLN A 74 -17.23 -12.82 -2.86
CA GLN A 74 -17.20 -12.80 -1.40
C GLN A 74 -15.77 -12.62 -0.84
N ARG A 75 -14.78 -13.35 -1.37
CA ARG A 75 -13.38 -13.18 -0.97
C ARG A 75 -12.84 -11.78 -1.23
N LEU A 76 -13.29 -11.15 -2.32
CA LEU A 76 -12.88 -9.80 -2.68
C LEU A 76 -13.51 -8.77 -1.74
N ILE A 77 -14.79 -8.94 -1.40
CA ILE A 77 -15.48 -8.14 -0.38
C ILE A 77 -14.74 -8.27 0.97
N ASP A 78 -14.47 -9.48 1.43
CA ASP A 78 -13.74 -9.73 2.68
C ASP A 78 -12.36 -9.07 2.69
N ARG A 79 -11.65 -9.12 1.56
CA ARG A 79 -10.35 -8.48 1.42
C ARG A 79 -10.49 -6.96 1.52
N VAL A 80 -11.45 -6.35 0.83
CA VAL A 80 -11.70 -4.90 0.89
C VAL A 80 -12.08 -4.44 2.29
N ILE A 81 -12.94 -5.19 3.01
CA ILE A 81 -13.33 -4.88 4.39
C ILE A 81 -12.09 -4.88 5.30
N ARG A 82 -11.25 -5.93 5.23
CA ARG A 82 -10.01 -5.99 6.02
C ARG A 82 -9.06 -4.82 5.73
N TYR A 83 -8.86 -4.48 4.47
CA TYR A 83 -8.05 -3.31 4.12
C TYR A 83 -8.64 -2.02 4.69
N ALA A 84 -9.98 -1.85 4.63
CA ALA A 84 -10.63 -0.66 5.17
C ALA A 84 -10.44 -0.52 6.69
N ASP A 85 -10.39 -1.63 7.42
CA ASP A 85 -10.10 -1.64 8.85
C ASP A 85 -8.61 -1.36 9.13
N GLU A 86 -7.68 -1.96 8.39
CA GLU A 86 -6.24 -1.71 8.51
C GLU A 86 -5.87 -0.22 8.26
N PHE A 87 -6.57 0.46 7.35
CA PHE A 87 -6.32 1.89 7.06
C PHE A 87 -6.94 2.85 8.07
N LYS A 88 -7.88 2.41 8.92
CA LYS A 88 -8.38 3.23 10.04
C LYS A 88 -7.43 3.26 11.23
N GLU A 89 -6.52 2.29 11.33
CA GLU A 89 -5.69 2.08 12.52
C GLU A 89 -4.25 2.57 12.41
N GLN A 90 -3.86 3.34 11.39
CA GLN A 90 -2.64 4.14 11.56
C GLN A 90 -3.00 5.36 12.40
N PRO A 91 -2.69 5.39 13.72
CA PRO A 91 -2.74 6.66 14.44
C PRO A 91 -1.85 7.62 13.66
N THR A 92 -2.42 8.74 13.23
CA THR A 92 -1.63 9.86 12.71
C THR A 92 -0.43 10.01 13.64
N PRO A 93 0.81 9.95 13.12
CA PRO A 93 1.99 10.15 13.94
C PRO A 93 1.74 11.43 14.74
N VAL A 94 1.59 11.31 16.06
CA VAL A 94 1.43 12.47 16.92
C VAL A 94 2.76 13.16 16.84
N VAL A 95 2.89 14.11 15.92
CA VAL A 95 4.05 15.00 15.83
C VAL A 95 4.06 15.75 17.15
N PRO A 96 4.99 15.46 18.07
CA PRO A 96 5.05 16.21 19.32
C PRO A 96 5.33 17.66 18.94
N ASP A 97 4.60 18.61 19.52
CA ASP A 97 4.98 20.02 19.40
C ASP A 97 6.33 20.18 20.08
N GLU A 98 7.38 20.16 19.25
CA GLU A 98 8.76 20.25 19.67
C GLU A 98 8.90 21.48 20.58
N ARG A 99 8.38 22.64 20.19
CA ARG A 99 8.55 23.83 21.03
C ARG A 99 7.95 23.67 22.44
N ALA A 100 6.84 22.96 22.58
CA ALA A 100 6.27 22.65 23.89
C ALA A 100 7.13 21.65 24.68
N ALA A 101 7.65 20.60 24.03
CA ALA A 101 8.48 19.58 24.67
C ALA A 101 9.80 20.15 25.24
N PHE A 102 10.44 21.08 24.53
CA PHE A 102 11.64 21.73 25.05
C PHE A 102 11.35 22.72 26.17
N ASN A 103 10.24 23.45 26.09
CA ASN A 103 9.85 24.34 27.17
C ASN A 103 9.55 23.55 28.45
N ALA A 104 8.94 22.36 28.36
CA ALA A 104 8.74 21.47 29.50
C ALA A 104 10.08 21.04 30.11
N TRP A 105 11.00 20.51 29.30
CA TRP A 105 12.34 20.13 29.75
C TRP A 105 13.14 21.29 30.35
N ASN A 106 13.06 22.48 29.73
CA ASN A 106 13.80 23.66 30.17
C ASN A 106 13.29 24.23 31.51
N ASN A 107 12.04 23.92 31.87
CA ASN A 107 11.38 24.36 33.10
C ASN A 107 11.43 23.30 34.22
N GLU A 108 12.05 22.14 34.01
CA GLU A 108 12.29 21.18 35.08
C GLU A 108 13.34 21.75 36.05
N ASP A 109 12.90 22.08 37.27
CA ASP A 109 13.66 22.78 38.33
C ASP A 109 14.92 22.03 38.85
N ASN A 110 15.29 20.88 38.26
CA ASN A 110 16.33 19.98 38.75
C ASN A 110 17.54 19.80 37.81
N LEU A 111 17.84 20.75 36.92
CA LEU A 111 19.10 20.74 36.17
C LEU A 111 20.08 21.80 36.72
N PRO A 112 21.04 21.43 37.59
CA PRO A 112 21.86 22.40 38.31
C PRO A 112 22.96 23.07 37.48
N ILE A 113 23.15 22.73 36.19
CA ILE A 113 24.46 22.97 35.53
C ILE A 113 24.40 23.73 34.18
N ALA A 114 23.23 23.99 33.60
CA ALA A 114 23.19 24.68 32.30
C ALA A 114 23.00 26.20 32.42
N GLY A 115 24.11 26.94 32.52
CA GLY A 115 24.10 28.39 32.27
C GLY A 115 23.47 28.73 30.91
N VAL A 116 23.03 29.98 30.70
CA VAL A 116 22.28 30.43 29.50
C VAL A 116 22.91 29.96 28.18
N GLY A 117 24.24 29.85 28.10
CA GLY A 117 24.97 29.31 26.94
C GLY A 117 24.67 27.84 26.62
N ALA A 118 24.57 26.98 27.63
CA ALA A 118 24.29 25.55 27.45
C ALA A 118 22.84 25.31 27.01
N LYS A 119 21.89 26.09 27.54
CA LYS A 119 20.48 26.04 27.13
C LYS A 119 20.29 26.50 25.68
N ASN A 120 21.00 27.55 25.25
CA ASN A 120 20.97 28.01 23.86
C ASN A 120 21.64 27.01 22.90
N ALA A 121 22.74 26.38 23.29
CA ALA A 121 23.40 25.34 22.50
C ALA A 121 22.50 24.10 22.33
N ALA A 122 21.82 23.67 23.38
CA ALA A 122 20.85 22.58 23.34
C ALA A 122 19.69 22.87 22.38
N TRP A 123 19.15 24.09 22.41
CA TRP A 123 18.10 24.52 21.48
C TRP A 123 18.54 24.49 20.01
N LEU A 124 19.74 25.00 19.71
CA LEU A 124 20.28 25.01 18.35
C LEU A 124 20.57 23.61 17.81
N ALA A 125 21.16 22.74 18.65
CA ALA A 125 21.39 21.33 18.30
C ALA A 125 20.07 20.61 18.01
N TRP A 126 19.02 20.96 18.75
CA TRP A 126 17.71 20.38 18.55
C TRP A 126 17.01 20.86 17.28
N GLN A 127 17.00 22.18 17.00
CA GLN A 127 16.48 22.72 15.75
C GLN A 127 17.19 22.16 14.51
N ALA A 128 18.51 21.99 14.59
CA ALA A 128 19.30 21.39 13.53
C ALA A 128 18.87 19.93 13.28
N ARG A 129 18.61 19.16 14.35
CA ARG A 129 18.12 17.79 14.23
C ARG A 129 16.70 17.69 13.68
N ALA A 130 15.78 18.53 14.15
CA ALA A 130 14.41 18.59 13.63
C ALA A 130 14.40 18.90 12.11
N SER A 131 15.28 19.81 11.68
CA SER A 131 15.45 20.14 10.26
C SER A 131 16.04 19.00 9.43
N LEU A 132 16.85 18.11 10.03
CA LEU A 132 17.41 16.93 9.37
C LEU A 132 16.43 15.75 9.29
N CYS A 133 15.46 15.67 10.19
CA CYS A 133 14.50 14.57 10.32
C CYS A 133 13.14 14.84 9.64
N GLY A 134 13.10 15.70 8.62
CA GLY A 134 11.88 16.08 7.88
C GLY A 134 10.85 14.96 7.76
N ASN A 135 9.80 15.04 8.59
CA ASN A 135 8.63 14.18 8.62
C ASN A 135 8.90 12.66 8.58
N SER A 136 9.96 12.16 9.24
CA SER A 136 10.18 10.73 9.38
C SER A 136 10.35 10.33 10.84
N ALA A 137 9.79 9.16 11.19
CA ALA A 137 9.73 8.57 12.52
C ALA A 137 11.01 8.80 13.34
N LEU A 138 10.81 9.14 14.63
CA LEU A 138 11.86 9.39 15.62
C LEU A 138 12.99 8.37 15.54
N ASN A 139 14.05 8.71 14.81
CA ASN A 139 15.27 7.92 14.79
C ASN A 139 16.06 8.30 16.05
N VAL A 140 15.96 7.48 17.10
CA VAL A 140 16.65 7.67 18.36
C VAL A 140 18.14 7.33 18.14
N PRO A 141 19.06 8.29 18.33
CA PRO A 141 20.49 8.04 18.15
C PRO A 141 21.00 6.95 19.10
N PRO A 142 22.12 6.28 18.77
CA PRO A 142 22.73 5.27 19.64
C PRO A 142 23.22 5.88 20.97
N GLU A 143 23.25 5.05 22.00
CA GLU A 143 23.79 5.36 23.32
C GLU A 143 25.31 5.58 23.22
N ARG A 144 25.83 6.55 23.96
CA ARG A 144 27.28 6.80 24.01
C ARG A 144 27.93 6.13 25.22
N PRO A 145 29.13 5.56 25.06
CA PRO A 145 29.82 4.85 26.13
C PRO A 145 30.22 5.82 27.24
N ALA A 146 30.08 5.38 28.48
CA ALA A 146 30.39 6.17 29.67
C ALA A 146 31.90 6.21 30.01
N ASP A 147 32.77 5.65 29.16
CA ASP A 147 34.17 5.38 29.48
C ASP A 147 35.19 6.31 28.80
N SER A 148 34.79 7.48 28.30
CA SER A 148 35.71 8.54 27.85
C SER A 148 36.44 9.22 29.02
N SER A 149 36.92 8.45 30.00
CA SER A 149 37.86 8.91 31.02
C SER A 149 39.25 9.04 30.40
N ASN A 150 39.47 10.15 29.71
CA ASN A 150 40.76 10.84 29.77
C ASN A 150 40.52 12.28 30.23
N GLY A 151 40.05 12.42 31.48
CA GLY A 151 40.39 13.52 32.38
C GLY A 151 40.22 14.97 31.93
N ASP A 152 39.51 15.24 30.83
CA ASP A 152 39.16 16.59 30.38
C ASP A 152 37.62 16.72 30.41
N ASP A 153 37.17 17.54 31.35
CA ASP A 153 35.87 17.59 32.04
C ASP A 153 34.65 17.92 31.16
N ILE A 154 34.84 18.04 29.84
CA ILE A 154 33.83 18.55 28.89
C ILE A 154 33.12 17.41 28.17
N GLU A 155 33.81 16.32 27.81
CA GLU A 155 33.19 15.23 27.06
C GLU A 155 32.28 14.35 27.93
N ALA A 156 32.65 14.12 29.20
CA ALA A 156 31.84 13.34 30.13
C ALA A 156 30.45 13.97 30.38
N TRP A 157 30.39 15.30 30.56
CA TRP A 157 29.11 16.02 30.71
C TRP A 157 28.29 16.03 29.42
N PHE A 158 28.96 16.02 28.26
CA PHE A 158 28.28 15.95 26.97
C PHE A 158 27.67 14.56 26.72
N ASP A 159 28.36 13.49 27.09
CA ASP A 159 27.87 12.11 26.98
C ASP A 159 26.71 11.85 27.96
N GLU A 160 26.79 12.37 29.18
CA GLU A 160 25.71 12.29 30.16
C GLU A 160 24.45 13.04 29.70
N GLY A 161 24.61 14.29 29.25
CA GLY A 161 23.51 15.08 28.68
C GLY A 161 22.91 14.46 27.43
N TRP A 162 23.72 13.84 26.58
CA TRP A 162 23.28 13.11 25.39
C TRP A 162 22.41 11.91 25.75
N ASN A 163 22.88 11.07 26.68
CA ASN A 163 22.16 9.87 27.10
C ASN A 163 20.86 10.21 27.85
N ALA A 164 20.83 11.30 28.64
CA ALA A 164 19.62 11.81 29.28
C ALA A 164 18.57 12.28 28.26
N CYS A 165 19.00 13.04 27.25
CA CYS A 165 18.12 13.51 26.18
C CYS A 165 17.58 12.35 25.34
N ARG A 166 18.42 11.34 25.06
CA ARG A 166 18.04 10.08 24.40
C ARG A 166 16.98 9.32 25.20
N ALA A 167 17.13 9.19 26.52
CA ALA A 167 16.19 8.49 27.38
C ALA A 167 14.81 9.17 27.41
N ALA A 168 14.78 10.50 27.46
CA ALA A 168 13.54 11.28 27.40
C ALA A 168 12.78 11.05 26.07
N MET A 169 13.51 10.89 24.97
CA MET A 169 12.93 10.60 23.64
C MET A 169 12.34 9.19 23.54
N LEU A 170 12.92 8.21 24.21
CA LEU A 170 12.38 6.83 24.25
C LEU A 170 11.13 6.73 25.14
N ASN A 171 11.09 7.48 26.25
CA ASN A 171 10.01 7.41 27.22
C ASN A 171 8.88 8.43 26.99
N GLY A 172 9.01 9.30 25.97
CA GLY A 172 7.98 10.26 25.58
C GLY A 172 7.60 11.25 26.69
N GLY A 173 8.55 11.64 27.54
CA GLY A 173 8.31 12.59 28.64
C GLY A 173 7.40 12.09 29.76
N LYS A 174 7.24 10.77 29.93
CA LYS A 174 6.57 10.21 31.11
C LYS A 174 7.57 10.04 32.25
N SER A 175 7.64 11.03 33.14
CA SER A 175 8.13 10.91 34.51
C SER A 175 6.96 11.09 35.48
#